data_AF-A0A7X9FMQ9-F1
#
_entry.id   AF-A0A7X9FMQ9-F1
#
_cell.length_a   1.000
_cell.length_b   1.000
_cell.length_c   1.000
_cell.angle_alpha   90.00
_cell.angle_beta   90.00
_cell.angle_gamma   90.00
#
_symmetry.space_group_name_H-M   'P 1'
#
loop_
_entity.id
_entity.type
_entity.pdbx_description
1 polymer ?
#
loop_
_entity_poly.entity_id
_entity_poly.type
_entity_poly.pdbx_seq_one_letter_code
_entity_poly.pdbx_strand_id
1 'polypeptide(L)'
;MGVTQTGLMVRGPFETTAGEAFLLTGPDAATLTDRVLRGRPEDGSGPLRARAGTVYLDGAGEPAVQVMGSYFWPDTSGLYRAAMSCRALRACLFPDGETRLAPTISGTSLAWITLSDKGAAGKRTDESGPLIADMLAERVPVSVVRGQVIPDDADLLRSLLTDLALNQGYDLVVTTGGTGLGPRDFTPEATLAVIDKRLPGFEAAMLAASLAKTPHGAISRAVVGTLGASIVINLPGSPKAVRENFAAVLPAVRHALDKLQGDPSDCATVARQG
;
A
#
# COMPACT_ATOMS: atom_id res chain seq x y z
N MET A 1 -5.71 6.32 -14.26
CA MET A 1 -5.98 4.91 -14.59
C MET A 1 -5.14 4.04 -13.67
N GLY A 2 -5.73 3.04 -13.02
CA GLY A 2 -5.01 2.15 -12.10
C GLY A 2 -4.00 1.26 -12.83
N VAL A 3 -3.07 0.67 -12.07
CA VAL A 3 -2.11 -0.31 -12.61
C VAL A 3 -2.86 -1.58 -12.96
N THR A 4 -3.02 -1.86 -14.25
CA THR A 4 -3.54 -3.15 -14.75
C THR A 4 -2.54 -4.24 -14.40
N GLN A 5 -3.02 -5.36 -13.88
CA GLN A 5 -2.16 -6.51 -13.60
C GLN A 5 -2.06 -7.38 -14.84
N THR A 6 -0.84 -7.53 -15.33
CA THR A 6 -0.53 -8.35 -16.51
C THR A 6 0.27 -9.57 -16.09
N GLY A 7 0.08 -10.68 -16.82
CA GLY A 7 1.00 -11.81 -16.84
C GLY A 7 2.44 -11.38 -17.04
N LEU A 8 3.38 -12.13 -16.50
CA LEU A 8 4.81 -11.91 -16.70
C LEU A 8 5.44 -13.10 -17.40
N MET A 9 6.41 -12.81 -18.25
CA MET A 9 7.40 -13.77 -18.71
C MET A 9 8.71 -13.47 -17.98
N VAL A 10 9.14 -14.37 -17.10
CA VAL A 10 10.41 -14.26 -16.36
C VAL A 10 11.44 -15.23 -16.93
N ARG A 11 12.73 -14.89 -16.81
CA ARG A 11 13.82 -15.68 -17.38
C ARG A 11 14.74 -16.22 -16.30
N GLY A 12 14.93 -17.54 -16.28
CA GLY A 12 15.90 -18.22 -15.44
C GLY A 12 17.28 -18.41 -16.11
N PRO A 13 18.24 -18.98 -15.38
CA PRO A 13 18.03 -19.71 -14.13
C PRO A 13 17.94 -18.74 -12.94
N PHE A 14 16.99 -18.98 -12.04
CA PHE A 14 16.87 -18.23 -10.79
C PHE A 14 16.19 -19.11 -9.74
N GLU A 15 16.82 -19.24 -8.58
CA GLU A 15 16.29 -20.01 -7.46
C GLU A 15 16.04 -19.09 -6.28
N THR A 16 14.97 -19.34 -5.53
CA THR A 16 14.65 -18.63 -4.29
C THR A 16 14.31 -19.59 -3.18
N THR A 17 14.56 -19.18 -1.95
CA THR A 17 14.01 -19.82 -0.75
C THR A 17 12.70 -19.15 -0.31
N ALA A 18 11.88 -19.84 0.48
CA ALA A 18 10.64 -19.27 0.99
C ALA A 18 10.91 -18.01 1.85
N GLY A 19 10.20 -16.93 1.57
CA GLY A 19 10.37 -15.64 2.24
C GLY A 19 11.51 -14.77 1.70
N GLU A 20 12.32 -15.28 0.77
CA GLU A 20 13.45 -14.53 0.22
C GLU A 20 12.99 -13.31 -0.58
N ALA A 21 13.61 -12.17 -0.32
CA ALA A 21 13.39 -10.93 -1.06
C ALA A 21 14.36 -10.81 -2.25
N PHE A 22 13.83 -10.37 -3.39
CA PHE A 22 14.62 -10.14 -4.61
C PHE A 22 14.00 -9.02 -5.44
N LEU A 23 14.73 -8.55 -6.45
CA LEU A 23 14.22 -7.60 -7.43
C LEU A 23 13.75 -8.31 -8.69
N LEU A 24 12.58 -7.94 -9.19
CA LEU A 24 12.14 -8.29 -10.54
C LEU A 24 12.31 -7.06 -11.42
N THR A 25 13.13 -7.16 -12.46
CA THR A 25 13.48 -6.03 -13.32
C THR A 25 13.35 -6.39 -14.79
N GLY A 26 13.26 -5.36 -15.64
CA GLY A 26 13.40 -5.53 -17.08
C GLY A 26 14.75 -6.15 -17.47
N PRO A 27 14.86 -6.78 -18.66
CA PRO A 27 16.07 -7.48 -19.09
C PRO A 27 17.32 -6.60 -19.08
N ASP A 28 17.18 -5.30 -19.42
CA ASP A 28 18.31 -4.38 -19.61
C ASP A 28 18.60 -3.48 -18.41
N ALA A 29 17.89 -3.64 -17.27
CA ALA A 29 18.08 -2.76 -16.12
C ALA A 29 19.46 -3.00 -15.46
N ALA A 30 20.25 -1.95 -15.24
CA ALA A 30 21.42 -2.04 -14.35
C ALA A 30 20.95 -2.46 -12.94
N THR A 31 21.69 -3.26 -12.18
CA THR A 31 21.29 -3.58 -10.81
C THR A 31 22.48 -3.50 -9.85
N LEU A 32 22.21 -3.11 -8.60
CA LEU A 32 23.21 -3.05 -7.52
C LEU A 32 23.39 -4.39 -6.79
N THR A 33 22.69 -5.43 -7.25
CA THR A 33 22.67 -6.76 -6.67
C THR A 33 22.51 -7.80 -7.77
N ASP A 34 23.02 -9.00 -7.51
CA ASP A 34 22.88 -10.17 -8.37
C ASP A 34 21.61 -10.98 -8.06
N ARG A 35 20.89 -10.67 -6.98
CA ARG A 35 19.60 -11.29 -6.64
C ARG A 35 18.45 -10.64 -7.41
N VAL A 36 18.48 -10.84 -8.73
CA VAL A 36 17.56 -10.21 -9.68
C VAL A 36 16.96 -11.25 -10.60
N LEU A 37 15.63 -11.34 -10.59
CA LEU A 37 14.87 -12.06 -11.60
C LEU A 37 14.57 -11.10 -12.76
N ARG A 38 14.91 -11.51 -13.98
CA ARG A 38 14.62 -10.70 -15.18
C ARG A 38 13.27 -11.10 -15.75
N GLY A 39 12.48 -10.12 -16.17
CA GLY A 39 11.19 -10.40 -16.79
C GLY A 39 10.59 -9.23 -17.54
N ARG A 40 9.49 -9.53 -18.23
CA ARG A 40 8.69 -8.58 -19.01
C ARG A 40 7.20 -8.88 -18.90
N PRO A 41 6.32 -7.88 -19.10
CA PRO A 41 4.89 -8.12 -19.27
C PRO A 41 4.63 -9.06 -20.46
N GLU A 42 3.75 -10.04 -20.26
CA GLU A 42 3.44 -11.11 -21.23
C GLU A 42 2.84 -10.56 -22.52
N ASP A 43 1.95 -9.58 -22.41
CA ASP A 43 1.30 -8.92 -23.55
C ASP A 43 2.17 -7.85 -24.22
N GLY A 44 3.43 -7.68 -23.77
CA GLY A 44 4.33 -6.61 -24.23
C GLY A 44 3.89 -5.20 -23.81
N SER A 45 2.91 -5.07 -22.92
CA SER A 45 2.45 -3.78 -22.42
C SER A 45 3.51 -3.11 -21.56
N GLY A 46 3.88 -1.87 -21.90
CA GLY A 46 4.45 -0.89 -20.97
C GLY A 46 5.60 -1.35 -20.05
N PRO A 47 5.81 -0.61 -18.93
CA PRO A 47 6.84 -0.95 -17.96
C PRO A 47 6.42 -2.10 -17.04
N LEU A 48 7.39 -2.91 -16.61
CA LEU A 48 7.22 -4.01 -15.66
C LEU A 48 6.71 -3.48 -14.31
N ARG A 49 5.40 -3.59 -14.07
CA ARG A 49 4.75 -2.98 -12.91
C ARG A 49 3.52 -3.76 -12.47
N ALA A 50 3.35 -3.86 -11.15
CA ALA A 50 2.15 -4.40 -10.54
C ALA A 50 1.84 -3.67 -9.22
N ARG A 51 0.59 -3.79 -8.77
CA ARG A 51 0.17 -3.27 -7.46
C ARG A 51 0.88 -4.00 -6.32
N ALA A 52 1.14 -3.32 -5.23
CA ALA A 52 1.57 -3.97 -3.99
C ALA A 52 0.55 -5.05 -3.58
N GLY A 53 1.05 -6.19 -3.13
CA GLY A 53 0.22 -7.33 -2.73
C GLY A 53 -0.20 -8.26 -3.87
N THR A 54 0.09 -7.92 -5.14
CA THR A 54 -0.10 -8.84 -6.26
C THR A 54 0.65 -10.13 -6.02
N VAL A 55 -0.02 -11.27 -6.20
CA VAL A 55 0.59 -12.59 -6.15
C VAL A 55 0.65 -13.14 -7.57
N TYR A 56 1.80 -13.66 -7.95
CA TYR A 56 2.02 -14.33 -9.22
C TYR A 56 2.07 -15.83 -9.01
N LEU A 57 1.20 -16.52 -9.74
CA LEU A 57 1.09 -17.97 -9.80
C LEU A 57 2.01 -18.51 -10.90
N ASP A 58 2.63 -19.66 -10.66
CA ASP A 58 3.43 -20.34 -11.68
C ASP A 58 2.56 -21.12 -12.69
N GLY A 59 3.20 -21.86 -13.59
CA GLY A 59 2.51 -22.68 -14.60
C GLY A 59 1.65 -23.82 -14.02
N ALA A 60 1.84 -24.20 -12.76
CA ALA A 60 1.00 -25.16 -12.04
C ALA A 60 -0.17 -24.48 -11.31
N GLY A 61 -0.24 -23.14 -11.32
CA GLY A 61 -1.24 -22.36 -10.58
C GLY A 61 -0.87 -22.13 -9.12
N GLU A 62 0.35 -22.45 -8.70
CA GLU A 62 0.79 -22.33 -7.31
C GLU A 62 1.37 -20.93 -7.03
N PRO A 63 1.03 -20.27 -5.89
CA PRO A 63 1.63 -19.01 -5.50
C PRO A 63 3.15 -19.08 -5.44
N ALA A 64 3.82 -18.22 -6.20
CA ALA A 64 5.28 -18.22 -6.32
C ALA A 64 5.89 -16.90 -5.83
N VAL A 65 5.39 -15.77 -6.34
CA VAL A 65 6.00 -14.46 -6.12
C VAL A 65 4.97 -13.46 -5.64
N GLN A 66 5.26 -12.76 -4.55
CA GLN A 66 4.45 -11.65 -4.08
C GLN A 66 5.15 -10.32 -4.33
N VAL A 67 4.44 -9.34 -4.87
CA VAL A 67 4.93 -7.99 -5.10
C VAL A 67 4.81 -7.18 -3.80
N MET A 68 5.94 -6.66 -3.33
CA MET A 68 6.02 -5.81 -2.14
C MET A 68 5.92 -4.32 -2.49
N GLY A 69 6.25 -3.93 -3.71
CA GLY A 69 6.21 -2.55 -4.19
C GLY A 69 6.87 -2.42 -5.56
N SER A 70 6.51 -1.37 -6.30
CA SER A 70 7.06 -1.03 -7.62
C SER A 70 7.83 0.29 -7.55
N TYR A 71 8.99 0.36 -8.20
CA TYR A 71 9.88 1.52 -8.15
C TYR A 71 10.38 1.87 -9.54
N PHE A 72 10.90 3.09 -9.64
CA PHE A 72 11.64 3.52 -10.81
C PHE A 72 13.10 3.16 -10.66
N TRP A 73 13.67 2.66 -11.75
CA TRP A 73 15.06 2.26 -11.79
C TRP A 73 15.64 2.61 -13.15
N PRO A 74 16.65 3.49 -13.23
CA PRO A 74 17.28 3.81 -14.51
C PRO A 74 18.10 2.62 -14.99
N ASP A 75 18.05 2.32 -16.29
CA ASP A 75 19.01 1.40 -16.89
C ASP A 75 20.37 2.10 -17.17
N THR A 76 21.34 1.34 -17.68
CA THR A 76 22.68 1.87 -18.02
C THR A 76 22.64 2.93 -19.13
N SER A 77 21.56 3.01 -19.91
CA SER A 77 21.35 4.04 -20.92
C SER A 77 20.65 5.29 -20.39
N GLY A 78 20.30 5.30 -19.10
CA GLY A 78 19.55 6.38 -18.46
C GLY A 78 18.07 6.39 -18.82
N LEU A 79 17.56 5.34 -19.48
CA LEU A 79 16.14 5.24 -19.81
C LEU A 79 15.33 4.82 -18.59
N TYR A 80 14.11 5.34 -18.54
CA TYR A 80 13.15 5.02 -17.50
C TYR A 80 12.74 3.55 -17.59
N ARG A 81 13.02 2.79 -16.51
CA ARG A 81 12.50 1.43 -16.31
C ARG A 81 11.79 1.33 -14.97
N ALA A 82 10.90 0.35 -14.89
CA ALA A 82 10.29 -0.05 -13.64
C ALA A 82 10.96 -1.32 -13.12
N ALA A 83 11.01 -1.42 -11.80
CA ALA A 83 11.45 -2.59 -11.05
C ALA A 83 10.41 -2.89 -9.98
N MET A 84 10.31 -4.15 -9.57
CA MET A 84 9.46 -4.56 -8.46
C MET A 84 10.34 -5.18 -7.38
N SER A 85 10.13 -4.80 -6.12
CA SER A 85 10.61 -5.61 -5.00
C SER A 85 9.62 -6.74 -4.80
N CYS A 86 10.13 -7.96 -4.76
CA CYS A 86 9.36 -9.18 -4.67
C CYS A 86 9.80 -10.02 -3.48
N ARG A 87 8.89 -10.88 -3.02
CA ARG A 87 9.15 -11.92 -2.03
C ARG A 87 8.69 -13.27 -2.58
N ALA A 88 9.55 -14.27 -2.48
CA ALA A 88 9.15 -15.64 -2.80
C ALA A 88 8.21 -16.18 -1.71
N LEU A 89 7.07 -16.74 -2.10
CA LEU A 89 6.11 -17.32 -1.14
C LEU A 89 6.47 -18.77 -0.74
N ARG A 90 7.33 -19.40 -1.53
CA ARG A 90 7.87 -20.74 -1.30
C ARG A 90 9.25 -20.85 -1.94
N ALA A 91 9.88 -22.01 -1.81
CA ALA A 91 11.02 -22.32 -2.65
C ALA A 91 10.58 -22.40 -4.12
N CYS A 92 11.23 -21.63 -4.98
CA CYS A 92 10.92 -21.55 -6.41
C CYS A 92 12.19 -21.81 -7.21
N LEU A 93 12.08 -22.63 -8.25
CA LEU A 93 13.09 -22.78 -9.29
C LEU A 93 12.48 -22.25 -10.59
N PHE A 94 13.05 -21.16 -11.10
CA PHE A 94 12.83 -20.70 -12.45
C PHE A 94 13.94 -21.29 -13.32
N PRO A 95 13.65 -22.32 -14.13
CA PRO A 95 14.68 -22.99 -14.92
C PRO A 95 15.20 -22.10 -16.04
N ASP A 96 16.28 -22.53 -16.69
CA ASP A 96 16.76 -21.91 -17.92
C ASP A 96 15.62 -21.76 -18.94
N GLY A 97 15.48 -20.55 -19.50
CA GLY A 97 14.40 -20.21 -20.43
C GLY A 97 13.34 -19.30 -19.82
N GLU A 98 12.19 -19.20 -20.49
CA GLU A 98 11.08 -18.35 -20.05
C GLU A 98 10.07 -19.15 -19.21
N THR A 99 9.67 -18.59 -18.07
CA THR A 99 8.57 -19.09 -17.23
C THR A 99 7.44 -18.06 -17.24
N ARG A 100 6.22 -18.52 -17.51
CA ARG A 100 5.02 -17.68 -17.41
C ARG A 100 4.56 -17.59 -15.95
N LEU A 101 4.19 -16.39 -15.53
CA LEU A 101 3.57 -16.09 -14.25
C LEU A 101 2.23 -15.37 -14.46
N ALA A 102 1.15 -15.89 -13.87
CA ALA A 102 -0.18 -15.28 -13.94
C ALA A 102 -0.50 -14.48 -12.67
N PRO A 103 -0.98 -13.23 -12.77
CA PRO A 103 -1.29 -12.42 -11.61
C PRO A 103 -2.61 -12.86 -10.95
N THR A 104 -2.68 -12.70 -9.63
CA THR A 104 -3.90 -12.77 -8.85
C THR A 104 -3.87 -11.74 -7.72
N ILE A 105 -5.05 -11.25 -7.34
CA ILE A 105 -5.24 -10.31 -6.24
C ILE A 105 -5.85 -11.09 -5.07
N SER A 106 -5.07 -11.27 -4.01
CA SER A 106 -5.52 -11.97 -2.80
C SER A 106 -5.45 -11.06 -1.58
N GLY A 107 -6.48 -10.23 -1.39
CA GLY A 107 -6.61 -9.35 -0.23
C GLY A 107 -6.16 -7.90 -0.45
N THR A 108 -6.22 -7.13 0.63
CA THR A 108 -5.98 -5.67 0.65
C THR A 108 -4.53 -5.39 1.02
N SER A 109 -3.83 -4.58 0.24
CA SER A 109 -2.49 -4.12 0.58
C SER A 109 -2.55 -2.86 1.46
N LEU A 110 -1.76 -2.85 2.54
CA LEU A 110 -1.70 -1.75 3.51
C LEU A 110 -0.28 -1.19 3.60
N ALA A 111 -0.17 0.13 3.50
CA ALA A 111 0.97 0.87 3.99
C ALA A 111 0.55 1.79 5.13
N TRP A 112 1.36 1.89 6.19
CA TRP A 112 1.19 2.94 7.20
C TRP A 112 2.42 3.83 7.32
N ILE A 113 2.15 5.08 7.71
CA ILE A 113 3.16 6.11 7.93
C ILE A 113 2.93 6.72 9.31
N THR A 114 3.89 6.54 10.20
CA THR A 114 3.88 7.15 11.54
C THR A 114 4.72 8.42 11.53
N LEU A 115 4.07 9.54 11.85
CA LEU A 115 4.68 10.87 11.92
C LEU A 115 5.18 11.10 13.35
N SER A 116 6.50 11.03 13.55
CA SER A 116 7.10 11.26 14.86
C SER A 116 8.60 11.52 14.76
N ASP A 117 9.05 12.72 15.13
CA ASP A 117 10.49 13.01 15.30
C ASP A 117 11.18 12.04 16.26
N LYS A 118 10.51 11.71 17.39
CA LYS A 118 11.07 10.79 18.39
C LYS A 118 11.11 9.36 17.85
N GLY A 119 10.08 8.95 17.10
CA GLY A 119 10.03 7.64 16.47
C GLY A 119 11.11 7.48 15.41
N ALA A 120 11.25 8.46 14.52
CA ALA A 120 12.26 8.50 13.47
C ALA A 120 13.70 8.53 14.03
N ALA A 121 13.90 9.17 15.19
CA ALA A 121 15.17 9.16 15.90
C ALA A 121 15.43 7.88 16.72
N GLY A 122 14.55 6.86 16.66
CA GLY A 122 14.66 5.62 17.44
C GLY A 122 14.47 5.80 18.95
N LYS A 123 13.94 6.96 19.39
CA LYS A 123 13.73 7.31 20.81
C LYS A 123 12.34 6.93 21.32
N ARG A 124 11.48 6.43 20.45
CA ARG A 124 10.13 5.95 20.76
C ARG A 124 9.76 4.82 19.81
N THR A 125 9.22 3.75 20.36
CA THR A 125 8.66 2.65 19.55
C THR A 125 7.32 3.06 18.96
N ASP A 126 7.09 2.73 17.70
CA ASP A 126 5.78 2.89 17.07
C ASP A 126 4.84 1.75 17.47
N GLU A 127 3.84 2.07 18.29
CA GLU A 127 2.77 1.15 18.69
C GLU A 127 1.49 1.34 17.86
N SER A 128 1.33 2.52 17.24
CA SER A 128 0.13 2.89 16.49
C SER A 128 0.11 2.21 15.13
N GLY A 129 1.26 2.16 14.46
CA GLY A 129 1.42 1.54 13.16
C GLY A 129 1.07 0.05 13.09
N PRO A 130 1.72 -0.81 13.89
CA PRO A 130 1.38 -2.24 13.95
C PRO A 130 -0.08 -2.49 14.29
N LEU A 131 -0.66 -1.68 15.19
CA LEU A 131 -2.08 -1.77 15.56
C LEU A 131 -3.02 -1.55 14.35
N ILE A 132 -2.68 -0.64 13.43
CA ILE A 132 -3.47 -0.43 12.21
C ILE A 132 -3.51 -1.71 11.37
N ALA A 133 -2.36 -2.38 11.23
CA ALA A 133 -2.27 -3.62 10.48
C ALA A 133 -3.09 -4.75 11.12
N ASP A 134 -2.96 -4.92 12.44
CA ASP A 134 -3.73 -5.92 13.19
C ASP A 134 -5.24 -5.71 13.05
N MET A 135 -5.70 -4.47 13.23
CA MET A 135 -7.11 -4.12 13.10
C MET A 135 -7.64 -4.41 11.69
N LEU A 136 -6.87 -4.08 10.63
CA LEU A 136 -7.27 -4.37 9.26
C LEU A 136 -7.39 -5.88 9.02
N ALA A 137 -6.42 -6.66 9.50
CA ALA A 137 -6.39 -8.11 9.35
C ALA A 137 -7.56 -8.82 10.06
N GLU A 138 -8.12 -8.24 11.12
CA GLU A 138 -9.33 -8.74 11.78
C GLU A 138 -10.60 -8.63 10.92
N ARG A 139 -10.60 -7.77 9.89
CA ARG A 139 -11.80 -7.45 9.11
C ARG A 139 -11.74 -7.88 7.66
N VAL A 140 -10.56 -7.87 7.05
CA VAL A 140 -10.37 -8.24 5.64
C VAL A 140 -9.10 -9.06 5.46
N PRO A 141 -9.04 -9.94 4.44
CA PRO A 141 -7.78 -10.54 4.04
C PRO A 141 -6.79 -9.45 3.66
N VAL A 142 -5.58 -9.51 4.21
CA VAL A 142 -4.50 -8.57 3.95
C VAL A 142 -3.43 -9.25 3.11
N SER A 143 -3.08 -8.66 1.97
CA SER A 143 -2.11 -9.23 1.04
C SER A 143 -0.68 -8.89 1.47
N VAL A 144 -0.42 -7.62 1.76
CA VAL A 144 0.90 -7.13 2.17
C VAL A 144 0.77 -5.95 3.11
N VAL A 145 1.70 -5.84 4.04
CA VAL A 145 1.73 -4.87 5.13
C VAL A 145 3.11 -4.22 5.14
N ARG A 146 3.19 -2.88 5.07
CA ARG A 146 4.46 -2.16 5.16
C ARG A 146 4.36 -0.87 5.98
N GLY A 147 5.26 -0.73 6.94
CA GLY A 147 5.30 0.39 7.87
C GLY A 147 6.52 1.25 7.72
N GLN A 148 6.33 2.56 7.92
CA GLN A 148 7.41 3.53 7.95
C GLN A 148 7.18 4.54 9.07
N VAL A 149 8.26 4.92 9.75
CA VAL A 149 8.25 6.01 10.73
C VAL A 149 9.12 7.13 10.16
N ILE A 150 8.54 8.32 9.99
CA ILE A 150 9.22 9.48 9.42
C ILE A 150 9.18 10.65 10.42
N PRO A 151 10.14 11.58 10.36
CA PRO A 151 10.04 12.83 11.11
C PRO A 151 8.84 13.65 10.65
N ASP A 152 8.48 14.67 11.42
CA ASP A 152 7.41 15.59 11.03
C ASP A 152 7.91 16.53 9.91
N ASP A 153 7.88 16.02 8.67
CA ASP A 153 8.23 16.67 7.40
C ASP A 153 7.09 16.54 6.36
N ALA A 154 6.55 17.68 5.93
CA ALA A 154 5.41 17.74 5.02
C ALA A 154 5.76 17.35 3.57
N ASP A 155 6.96 17.68 3.09
CA ASP A 155 7.41 17.34 1.74
C ASP A 155 7.67 15.84 1.61
N LEU A 156 8.30 15.26 2.64
CA LEU A 156 8.50 13.83 2.73
C LEU A 156 7.16 13.09 2.79
N LEU A 157 6.21 13.56 3.61
CA LEU A 157 4.88 12.95 3.68
C LEU A 157 4.15 12.98 2.32
N ARG A 158 4.12 14.13 1.65
CA ARG A 158 3.49 14.25 0.31
C ARG A 158 4.10 13.28 -0.70
N SER A 159 5.43 13.23 -0.73
CA SER A 159 6.19 12.36 -1.63
C SER A 159 5.87 10.89 -1.34
N LEU A 160 5.82 10.51 -0.07
CA LEU A 160 5.58 9.14 0.33
C LEU A 160 4.14 8.69 0.09
N LEU A 161 3.14 9.54 0.35
CA LEU A 161 1.74 9.26 0.01
C LEU A 161 1.59 9.02 -1.49
N THR A 162 2.19 9.89 -2.31
CA THR A 162 2.20 9.78 -3.77
C THR A 162 2.88 8.49 -4.22
N ASP A 163 4.04 8.17 -3.67
CA ASP A 163 4.79 6.98 -4.04
C ASP A 163 4.05 5.69 -3.68
N LEU A 164 3.54 5.59 -2.45
CA LEU A 164 2.82 4.40 -1.98
C LEU A 164 1.52 4.17 -2.77
N ALA A 165 0.74 5.22 -3.01
CA ALA A 165 -0.53 5.12 -3.72
C ALA A 165 -0.34 5.00 -5.24
N LEU A 166 0.41 5.92 -5.83
CA LEU A 166 0.48 6.07 -7.29
C LEU A 166 1.60 5.29 -7.96
N ASN A 167 2.70 4.96 -7.28
CA ASN A 167 3.83 4.21 -7.86
C ASN A 167 3.81 2.74 -7.43
N GLN A 168 3.73 2.50 -6.12
CA GLN A 168 3.69 1.15 -5.56
C GLN A 168 2.29 0.52 -5.63
N GLY A 169 1.22 1.33 -5.66
CA GLY A 169 -0.14 0.84 -5.86
C GLY A 169 -0.71 0.12 -4.65
N TYR A 170 -0.41 0.60 -3.43
CA TYR A 170 -1.07 0.13 -2.21
C TYR A 170 -2.56 0.49 -2.22
N ASP A 171 -3.42 -0.40 -1.73
CA ASP A 171 -4.86 -0.18 -1.70
C ASP A 171 -5.24 0.83 -0.60
N LEU A 172 -4.64 0.66 0.57
CA LEU A 172 -4.88 1.50 1.73
C LEU A 172 -3.56 2.09 2.23
N VAL A 173 -3.52 3.42 2.33
CA VAL A 173 -2.41 4.16 2.94
C VAL A 173 -2.92 4.88 4.17
N VAL A 174 -2.38 4.58 5.35
CA VAL A 174 -2.85 5.13 6.62
C VAL A 174 -1.75 5.93 7.28
N THR A 175 -2.01 7.18 7.64
CA THR A 175 -1.08 7.96 8.44
C THR A 175 -1.50 7.94 9.91
N THR A 176 -0.56 8.07 10.84
CA THR A 176 -0.86 8.28 12.27
C THR A 176 0.02 9.38 12.83
N GLY A 177 -0.62 10.37 13.47
CA GLY A 177 0.03 11.58 13.99
C GLY A 177 -0.15 12.83 13.11
N GLY A 178 0.15 14.00 13.67
CA GLY A 178 0.15 15.28 12.96
C GLY A 178 -1.23 15.86 12.60
N THR A 179 -2.31 15.41 13.26
CA THR A 179 -3.71 15.81 12.96
C THR A 179 -4.33 16.80 13.96
N GLY A 180 -3.57 17.26 14.95
CA GLY A 180 -4.01 18.22 15.97
C GLY A 180 -3.94 19.69 15.52
N LEU A 181 -3.87 20.62 16.47
CA LEU A 181 -3.78 22.08 16.20
C LEU A 181 -2.36 22.65 16.39
N GLY A 182 -1.38 21.83 16.74
CA GLY A 182 -0.01 22.26 16.93
C GLY A 182 0.58 22.83 15.64
N PRO A 183 1.57 23.73 15.74
CA PRO A 183 2.19 24.37 14.56
C PRO A 183 2.91 23.37 13.63
N ARG A 184 3.11 22.14 14.08
CA ARG A 184 3.71 21.03 13.32
C ARG A 184 2.71 19.96 12.94
N ASP A 185 1.44 20.10 13.30
CA ASP A 185 0.38 19.21 12.83
C ASP A 185 0.01 19.64 11.40
N PHE A 186 0.61 19.02 10.38
CA PHE A 186 0.36 19.35 8.97
C PHE A 186 -0.16 18.15 8.17
N THR A 187 -0.38 16.99 8.80
CA THR A 187 -0.79 15.75 8.11
C THR A 187 -2.03 15.95 7.23
N PRO A 188 -3.08 16.66 7.69
CA PRO A 188 -4.25 16.96 6.86
C PRO A 188 -3.92 17.81 5.63
N GLU A 189 -3.11 18.87 5.77
CA GLU A 189 -2.69 19.74 4.68
C GLU A 189 -1.85 18.99 3.64
N ALA A 190 -0.89 18.18 4.10
CA ALA A 190 -0.07 17.34 3.23
C ALA A 190 -0.93 16.30 2.48
N THR A 191 -1.94 15.74 3.13
CA THR A 191 -2.86 14.79 2.49
C THR A 191 -3.76 15.48 1.47
N LEU A 192 -4.37 16.62 1.83
CA LEU A 192 -5.21 17.42 0.93
C LEU A 192 -4.47 17.88 -0.33
N ALA A 193 -3.16 18.12 -0.22
CA ALA A 193 -2.34 18.55 -1.35
C ALA A 193 -2.15 17.45 -2.43
N VAL A 194 -2.41 16.18 -2.11
CA VAL A 194 -2.15 15.06 -3.03
C VAL A 194 -3.38 14.26 -3.41
N ILE A 195 -4.43 14.18 -2.57
CA ILE A 195 -5.62 13.37 -2.87
C ILE A 195 -6.44 13.95 -4.03
N ASP A 196 -7.05 13.07 -4.82
CA ASP A 196 -7.94 13.44 -5.93
C ASP A 196 -9.33 13.86 -5.44
N LYS A 197 -9.85 13.16 -4.43
CA LYS A 197 -11.21 13.35 -3.92
C LYS A 197 -11.30 13.06 -2.43
N ARG A 198 -11.96 13.94 -1.68
CA ARG A 198 -12.24 13.71 -0.25
C ARG A 198 -13.38 12.71 -0.03
N LEU A 199 -13.31 12.00 1.09
CA LEU A 199 -14.34 11.11 1.61
C LEU A 199 -14.95 11.71 2.91
N PRO A 200 -15.77 12.77 2.81
CA PRO A 200 -16.30 13.46 3.99
C PRO A 200 -17.17 12.55 4.88
N GLY A 201 -17.77 11.48 4.34
CA GLY A 201 -18.49 10.50 5.14
C GLY A 201 -17.60 9.71 6.10
N PHE A 202 -16.38 9.35 5.67
CA PHE A 202 -15.40 8.70 6.54
C PHE A 202 -14.89 9.67 7.61
N GLU A 203 -14.60 10.91 7.21
CA GLU A 203 -14.18 11.98 8.12
C GLU A 203 -15.25 12.22 9.22
N ALA A 204 -16.52 12.30 8.82
CA ALA A 204 -17.64 12.48 9.75
C ALA A 204 -17.81 11.29 10.71
N ALA A 205 -17.66 10.05 10.22
CA ALA A 205 -17.74 8.85 11.06
C ALA A 205 -16.62 8.82 12.12
N MET A 206 -15.39 9.15 11.72
CA MET A 206 -14.24 9.25 12.62
C MET A 206 -14.41 10.37 13.65
N LEU A 207 -14.90 11.54 13.22
CA LEU A 207 -15.19 12.66 14.11
C LEU A 207 -16.29 12.30 15.12
N ALA A 208 -17.39 11.69 14.66
CA ALA A 208 -18.48 11.26 15.52
C ALA A 208 -18.01 10.23 16.57
N ALA A 209 -17.18 9.27 16.16
CA ALA A 209 -16.58 8.29 17.07
C ALA A 209 -15.69 8.97 18.13
N SER A 210 -14.90 9.98 17.74
CA SER A 210 -14.07 10.75 18.67
C SER A 210 -14.92 11.57 19.65
N LEU A 211 -15.94 12.27 19.16
CA LEU A 211 -16.85 13.10 19.97
C LEU A 211 -17.65 12.28 20.99
N ALA A 212 -18.01 11.03 20.64
CA ALA A 212 -18.65 10.11 21.57
C ALA A 212 -17.76 9.70 22.75
N LYS A 213 -16.43 9.86 22.63
CA LYS A 213 -15.46 9.54 23.70
C LYS A 213 -15.01 10.77 24.47
N THR A 214 -14.87 11.90 23.81
CA THR A 214 -14.41 13.15 24.44
C THR A 214 -14.81 14.37 23.61
N PRO A 215 -15.22 15.49 24.26
CA PRO A 215 -15.44 16.74 23.54
C PRO A 215 -14.19 17.26 22.83
N HIS A 216 -12.99 16.86 23.28
CA HIS A 216 -11.73 17.21 22.61
C HIS A 216 -11.61 16.58 21.21
N GLY A 217 -12.44 15.60 20.84
CA GLY A 217 -12.48 15.09 19.46
C GLY A 217 -12.76 16.19 18.43
N ALA A 218 -13.42 17.28 18.84
CA ALA A 218 -13.76 18.43 17.99
C ALA A 218 -12.55 19.15 17.37
N ILE A 219 -11.35 19.01 17.95
CA ILE A 219 -10.13 19.66 17.41
C ILE A 219 -9.41 18.83 16.35
N SER A 220 -9.87 17.61 16.07
CA SER A 220 -9.27 16.77 15.04
C SER A 220 -9.46 17.39 13.65
N ARG A 221 -8.39 17.43 12.87
CA ARG A 221 -8.41 17.88 11.48
C ARG A 221 -8.20 16.73 10.49
N ALA A 222 -8.38 15.47 10.92
CA ALA A 222 -8.17 14.29 10.09
C ALA A 222 -8.91 14.37 8.74
N VAL A 223 -8.20 14.05 7.65
CA VAL A 223 -8.73 13.99 6.29
C VAL A 223 -8.71 12.56 5.79
N VAL A 224 -9.69 12.23 4.94
CA VAL A 224 -9.75 10.97 4.20
C VAL A 224 -9.99 11.26 2.73
N GLY A 225 -9.28 10.58 1.84
CA GLY A 225 -9.42 10.80 0.40
C GLY A 225 -8.99 9.63 -0.46
N THR A 226 -9.32 9.69 -1.75
CA THR A 226 -8.76 8.78 -2.75
C THR A 226 -7.52 9.39 -3.39
N LEU A 227 -6.54 8.56 -3.71
CA LEU A 227 -5.39 8.92 -4.55
C LEU A 227 -5.16 7.80 -5.55
N GLY A 228 -5.49 8.04 -6.82
CA GLY A 228 -5.55 7.01 -7.84
C GLY A 228 -6.56 5.91 -7.48
N ALA A 229 -6.08 4.68 -7.31
CA ALA A 229 -6.89 3.52 -6.93
C ALA A 229 -6.81 3.18 -5.43
N SER A 230 -6.23 4.10 -4.65
CA SER A 230 -5.95 3.94 -3.22
C SER A 230 -6.85 4.82 -2.36
N ILE A 231 -7.08 4.42 -1.11
CA ILE A 231 -7.67 5.27 -0.08
C ILE A 231 -6.57 5.70 0.89
N VAL A 232 -6.53 7.00 1.21
CA VAL A 232 -5.65 7.60 2.21
C VAL A 232 -6.47 8.00 3.44
N ILE A 233 -6.10 7.53 4.63
CA ILE A 233 -6.79 7.84 5.90
C ILE A 233 -5.80 8.46 6.88
N ASN A 234 -6.11 9.65 7.44
CA ASN A 234 -5.32 10.21 8.54
C ASN A 234 -5.90 9.81 9.89
N LEU A 235 -5.13 9.09 10.71
CA LEU A 235 -5.50 8.74 12.07
C LEU A 235 -4.77 9.60 13.12
N PRO A 236 -5.32 9.76 14.33
CA PRO A 236 -4.62 10.40 15.43
C PRO A 236 -3.38 9.61 15.86
N GLY A 237 -2.47 10.24 16.62
CA GLY A 237 -1.16 9.66 16.92
C GLY A 237 -1.09 8.61 18.05
N SER A 238 -2.10 8.50 18.92
CA SER A 238 -2.06 7.54 20.04
C SER A 238 -2.75 6.21 19.67
N PRO A 239 -2.24 5.05 20.15
CA PRO A 239 -2.84 3.76 19.84
C PRO A 239 -4.33 3.66 20.21
N LYS A 240 -4.72 4.27 21.34
CA LYS A 240 -6.12 4.36 21.76
C LYS A 240 -6.97 5.11 20.72
N ALA A 241 -6.53 6.29 20.30
CA ALA A 241 -7.29 7.11 19.36
C ALA A 241 -7.30 6.53 17.94
N VAL A 242 -6.20 5.86 17.53
CA VAL A 242 -6.14 5.02 16.31
C VAL A 242 -7.25 3.97 16.35
N ARG A 243 -7.34 3.21 17.44
CA ARG A 243 -8.37 2.16 17.59
C ARG A 243 -9.78 2.72 17.47
N GLU A 244 -10.06 3.82 18.17
CA GLU A 244 -11.38 4.44 18.18
C GLU A 244 -11.77 4.99 16.80
N ASN A 245 -10.85 5.67 16.11
CA ASN A 245 -11.13 6.29 14.82
C ASN A 245 -11.17 5.26 13.69
N PHE A 246 -10.20 4.35 13.62
CA PHE A 246 -10.13 3.40 12.52
C PHE A 246 -11.30 2.41 12.57
N ALA A 247 -11.69 1.95 13.77
CA ALA A 247 -12.86 1.09 13.94
C ALA A 247 -14.16 1.70 13.40
N ALA A 248 -14.29 3.03 13.40
CA ALA A 248 -15.48 3.73 12.90
C ALA A 248 -15.65 3.62 11.37
N VAL A 249 -14.55 3.45 10.63
CA VAL A 249 -14.56 3.43 9.16
C VAL A 249 -14.20 2.08 8.57
N LEU A 250 -13.52 1.22 9.35
CA LEU A 250 -13.05 -0.08 8.91
C LEU A 250 -14.12 -0.97 8.26
N PRO A 251 -15.38 -1.02 8.76
CA PRO A 251 -16.43 -1.81 8.12
C PRO A 251 -16.73 -1.40 6.66
N ALA A 252 -16.48 -0.14 6.30
CA ALA A 252 -16.75 0.40 4.97
C ALA A 252 -15.54 0.33 4.02
N VAL A 253 -14.32 0.07 4.55
CA VAL A 253 -13.06 0.13 3.78
C VAL A 253 -13.10 -0.81 2.58
N ARG A 254 -13.50 -2.08 2.77
CA ARG A 254 -13.50 -3.06 1.68
C ARG A 254 -14.41 -2.62 0.52
N HIS A 255 -15.64 -2.27 0.85
CA HIS A 255 -16.62 -1.83 -0.15
C HIS A 255 -16.17 -0.55 -0.88
N ALA A 256 -15.57 0.40 -0.15
CA ALA A 256 -15.04 1.62 -0.74
C ALA A 256 -13.91 1.33 -1.74
N LEU A 257 -13.00 0.39 -1.42
CA LEU A 257 -11.94 -0.05 -2.32
C LEU A 257 -12.49 -0.77 -3.55
N ASP A 258 -13.42 -1.71 -3.38
CA ASP A 258 -14.05 -2.42 -4.49
C ASP A 258 -14.69 -1.44 -5.48
N LYS A 259 -15.41 -0.43 -4.97
CA LYS A 259 -16.01 0.63 -5.79
C LYS A 259 -14.99 1.52 -6.48
N LEU A 260 -13.95 1.92 -5.79
CA LEU A 260 -12.88 2.74 -6.36
C LEU A 260 -12.12 2.00 -7.47
N GLN A 261 -11.97 0.69 -7.33
CA GLN A 261 -11.20 -0.16 -8.24
C GLN A 261 -12.05 -0.75 -9.39
N GLY A 262 -13.32 -0.34 -9.48
CA GLY A 262 -14.18 -0.64 -10.63
C GLY A 262 -15.03 -1.91 -10.51
N ASP A 263 -15.29 -2.41 -9.30
CA ASP A 263 -16.24 -3.51 -9.09
C ASP A 263 -17.68 -3.07 -9.48
N PRO A 264 -18.30 -3.74 -10.47
CA PRO A 264 -19.64 -3.41 -10.95
C PRO A 264 -20.78 -3.80 -9.99
N SER A 265 -20.52 -4.46 -8.87
CA SER A 265 -21.54 -4.99 -7.95
C SER A 265 -22.46 -3.91 -7.37
N ASP A 266 -23.78 -3.96 -7.59
CA ASP A 266 -24.74 -2.93 -7.17
C ASP A 266 -24.74 -2.60 -5.65
N CYS A 267 -24.86 -1.32 -5.31
CA CYS A 267 -24.87 -0.83 -3.92
C CYS A 267 -26.04 -1.37 -3.07
N ALA A 268 -27.12 -1.84 -3.70
CA ALA A 268 -28.34 -2.28 -3.02
C ALA A 268 -28.22 -3.65 -2.33
N THR A 269 -27.22 -4.46 -2.67
CA THR A 269 -27.16 -5.87 -2.23
C THR A 269 -26.44 -6.06 -0.88
N VAL A 270 -25.62 -5.08 -0.46
CA VAL A 270 -24.74 -5.20 0.73
C VAL A 270 -25.46 -4.92 2.06
N ALA A 271 -26.67 -4.34 2.04
CA ALA A 271 -27.45 -4.01 3.24
C ALA A 271 -27.98 -5.23 4.05
N ARG A 272 -27.59 -6.47 3.69
CA ARG A 272 -28.11 -7.71 4.31
C ARG A 272 -27.08 -8.55 5.07
N GLN A 273 -25.83 -8.10 5.19
CA GLN A 273 -24.83 -8.77 6.01
C GLN A 273 -24.23 -7.76 6.98
N GLY A 274 -25.02 -7.44 8.01
CA GLY A 274 -24.58 -6.72 9.21
C GLY A 274 -24.30 -7.70 10.33
#